data_AF-A0A2S5CS40-F1
#
_entry.id   AF-A0A2S5CS40-F1
#
_cell.length_a   1.000
_cell.length_b   1.000
_cell.length_c   1.000
_cell.angle_alpha   90.00
_cell.angle_beta   90.00
_cell.angle_gamma   90.00
#
_symmetry.space_group_name_H-M   'P 1'
#
loop_
_entity.id
_entity.type
_entity.pdbx_description
1 polymer ?
#
loop_
_entity_poly.entity_id
_entity_poly.type
_entity_poly.pdbx_seq_one_letter_code
_entity_poly.pdbx_strand_id
1 'polypeptide(L)'
;MTTLNTQTPAKLRDNPEIAKLFLAAESRHFTDAEFQQYLALVPDYADRVAAAQEVIAAELATVTTTIKQVFFLYPFAKYHEFPKDKCVRDVSYVSVYATHSMLMAEPDWFRDKLLIWLKTILQAFSYPAREERPGVTPAQELPYPEITRHADTLPKRQRAIYETYARLLMNYKQVLSPQAFALLQPHLQLAVDILASE
;
A
#
# COMPACT_ATOMS: atom_id res chain seq x y z
N MET A 1 -6.77 -44.39 16.49
CA MET A 1 -6.09 -43.33 15.72
C MET A 1 -7.15 -42.31 15.34
N THR A 2 -7.23 -41.21 16.08
CA THR A 2 -8.22 -40.16 15.85
C THR A 2 -7.66 -39.22 14.78
N THR A 3 -8.25 -39.24 13.59
CA THR A 3 -7.92 -38.29 12.52
C THR A 3 -8.39 -36.90 12.95
N LEU A 4 -7.42 -36.02 13.22
CA LEU A 4 -7.67 -34.59 13.38
C LEU A 4 -8.16 -34.06 12.02
N ASN A 5 -9.47 -33.83 11.92
CA ASN A 5 -10.09 -33.16 10.79
C ASN A 5 -9.69 -31.68 10.86
N THR A 6 -8.55 -31.31 10.27
CA THR A 6 -8.13 -29.92 10.12
C THR A 6 -8.92 -29.30 8.97
N GLN A 7 -10.20 -29.01 9.19
CA GLN A 7 -10.93 -28.11 8.31
C GLN A 7 -10.29 -26.73 8.46
N THR A 8 -9.62 -26.27 7.40
CA THR A 8 -9.17 -24.89 7.28
C THR A 8 -10.39 -23.99 7.52
N PRO A 9 -10.32 -23.00 8.41
CA PRO A 9 -11.43 -22.08 8.62
C PRO A 9 -11.81 -21.42 7.30
N ALA A 10 -13.12 -21.35 7.03
CA ALA A 10 -13.63 -20.78 5.79
C ALA A 10 -13.17 -19.33 5.67
N LYS A 11 -12.59 -18.98 4.51
CA LYS A 11 -12.10 -17.63 4.24
C LYS A 11 -13.26 -16.71 3.94
N LEU A 12 -13.17 -15.45 4.37
CA LEU A 12 -14.27 -14.49 4.19
C LEU A 12 -14.63 -14.29 2.71
N ARG A 13 -13.60 -14.28 1.85
CA ARG A 13 -13.76 -14.13 0.40
C ARG A 13 -14.41 -15.33 -0.30
N ASP A 14 -14.54 -16.47 0.37
CA ASP A 14 -15.21 -17.64 -0.21
C ASP A 14 -16.74 -17.50 -0.12
N ASN A 15 -17.25 -16.52 0.67
CA ASN A 15 -18.65 -16.13 0.62
C ASN A 15 -18.94 -15.44 -0.73
N PRO A 16 -19.89 -15.95 -1.54
CA PRO A 16 -20.13 -15.45 -2.89
C PRO A 16 -20.66 -14.01 -2.94
N GLU A 17 -21.36 -13.54 -1.91
CA GLU A 17 -21.84 -12.16 -1.85
C GLU A 17 -20.71 -11.20 -1.53
N ILE A 18 -19.85 -11.57 -0.58
CA ILE A 18 -18.64 -10.81 -0.25
C ILE A 18 -17.68 -10.76 -1.43
N ALA A 19 -17.45 -11.90 -2.09
CA ALA A 19 -16.61 -11.99 -3.29
C ALA A 19 -17.07 -11.04 -4.40
N LYS A 20 -18.40 -10.93 -4.61
CA LYS A 20 -18.98 -10.00 -5.59
C LYS A 20 -18.72 -8.53 -5.23
N LEU A 21 -18.80 -8.16 -3.95
CA LEU A 21 -18.48 -6.80 -3.51
C LEU A 21 -17.03 -6.43 -3.83
N PHE A 22 -16.07 -7.29 -3.46
CA PHE A 22 -14.65 -7.04 -3.75
C PHE A 22 -14.34 -7.05 -5.24
N LEU A 23 -14.99 -7.91 -6.02
CA LEU A 23 -14.85 -7.91 -7.47
C LEU A 23 -15.39 -6.61 -8.10
N ALA A 24 -16.55 -6.14 -7.66
CA ALA A 24 -17.15 -4.90 -8.15
C ALA A 24 -16.33 -3.65 -7.77
N ALA A 25 -15.61 -3.72 -6.66
CA ALA A 25 -14.71 -2.67 -6.19
C ALA A 25 -13.28 -2.80 -6.72
N GLU A 26 -12.97 -3.69 -7.66
CA GLU A 26 -11.59 -3.77 -8.17
C GLU A 26 -11.05 -2.42 -8.62
N SER A 27 -9.81 -2.11 -8.21
CA SER A 27 -9.12 -0.84 -8.49
C SER A 27 -9.75 0.44 -7.88
N ARG A 28 -10.72 0.32 -6.97
CA ARG A 28 -11.28 1.45 -6.21
C ARG A 28 -11.61 1.04 -4.77
N HIS A 29 -11.88 2.00 -3.91
CA HIS A 29 -12.45 1.71 -2.59
C HIS A 29 -13.93 1.37 -2.68
N PHE A 30 -14.44 0.76 -1.61
CA PHE A 30 -15.88 0.58 -1.41
C PHE A 30 -16.57 1.94 -1.28
N THR A 31 -17.78 1.99 -1.80
CA THR A 31 -18.74 3.07 -1.55
C THR A 31 -19.45 2.86 -0.21
N ASP A 32 -20.12 3.89 0.30
CA ASP A 32 -20.92 3.78 1.54
C ASP A 32 -21.98 2.68 1.44
N ALA A 33 -22.65 2.54 0.28
CA ALA A 33 -23.64 1.49 0.06
C ALA A 33 -23.03 0.08 0.11
N GLU A 34 -21.82 -0.09 -0.44
CA GLU A 34 -21.08 -1.36 -0.38
C GLU A 34 -20.61 -1.66 1.05
N PHE A 35 -20.22 -0.66 1.84
CA PHE A 35 -19.91 -0.85 3.26
C PHE A 35 -21.13 -1.29 4.07
N GLN A 36 -22.32 -0.72 3.81
CA GLN A 36 -23.55 -1.16 4.47
C GLN A 36 -23.88 -2.63 4.13
N GLN A 37 -23.76 -3.02 2.87
CA GLN A 37 -23.96 -4.41 2.44
C GLN A 37 -22.93 -5.34 3.09
N TYR A 38 -21.67 -4.91 3.13
CA TYR A 38 -20.58 -5.66 3.74
C TYR A 38 -20.82 -5.89 5.25
N LEU A 39 -21.23 -4.86 6.01
CA LEU A 39 -21.51 -4.98 7.44
C LEU A 39 -22.76 -5.80 7.76
N ALA A 40 -23.74 -5.84 6.86
CA ALA A 40 -24.88 -6.75 7.01
C ALA A 40 -24.45 -8.22 6.97
N LEU A 41 -23.37 -8.53 6.24
CA LEU A 41 -22.81 -9.88 6.13
C LEU A 41 -21.76 -10.17 7.22
N VAL A 42 -21.03 -9.14 7.68
CA VAL A 42 -19.88 -9.27 8.60
C VAL A 42 -19.90 -8.15 9.67
N PRO A 43 -20.89 -8.15 10.57
CA PRO A 43 -21.08 -7.05 11.53
C PRO A 43 -19.89 -6.85 12.48
N ASP A 44 -19.16 -7.93 12.80
CA ASP A 44 -18.00 -7.90 13.69
C ASP A 44 -16.81 -7.10 13.11
N TYR A 45 -16.85 -6.73 11.82
CA TYR A 45 -15.77 -5.99 11.14
C TYR A 45 -16.05 -4.48 11.04
N ALA A 46 -16.92 -3.96 11.92
CA ALA A 46 -17.27 -2.53 11.99
C ALA A 46 -16.04 -1.63 12.19
N ASP A 47 -15.05 -2.07 12.97
CA ASP A 47 -13.81 -1.35 13.21
C ASP A 47 -12.95 -1.23 11.94
N ARG A 48 -12.88 -2.27 11.12
CA ARG A 48 -12.18 -2.29 9.83
C ARG A 48 -12.88 -1.40 8.80
N VAL A 49 -14.21 -1.35 8.82
CA VAL A 49 -14.96 -0.42 7.97
C VAL A 49 -14.69 1.03 8.36
N ALA A 50 -14.72 1.35 9.66
CA ALA A 50 -14.35 2.68 10.14
C ALA A 50 -12.92 3.07 9.73
N ALA A 51 -11.97 2.14 9.87
CA ALA A 51 -10.59 2.35 9.43
C ALA A 51 -10.50 2.57 7.91
N ALA A 52 -11.24 1.81 7.10
CA ALA A 52 -11.27 1.98 5.65
C ALA A 52 -11.83 3.35 5.25
N GLN A 53 -12.85 3.85 5.94
CA GLN A 53 -13.39 5.18 5.72
C GLN A 53 -12.37 6.28 6.04
N GLU A 54 -11.60 6.15 7.12
CA GLU A 54 -10.49 7.07 7.41
C GLU A 54 -9.43 7.06 6.29
N VAL A 55 -9.08 5.87 5.79
CA VAL A 55 -8.14 5.72 4.66
C VAL A 55 -8.65 6.44 3.42
N ILE A 56 -9.91 6.21 3.05
CA ILE A 56 -10.53 6.85 1.88
C ILE A 56 -10.49 8.37 2.00
N ALA A 57 -10.86 8.91 3.17
CA ALA A 57 -10.86 10.35 3.42
C ALA A 57 -9.45 10.96 3.31
N ALA A 58 -8.41 10.22 3.71
CA ALA A 58 -7.02 10.68 3.73
C ALA A 58 -6.21 10.36 2.46
N GLU A 59 -6.67 9.44 1.62
CA GLU A 59 -5.85 8.81 0.57
C GLU A 59 -5.26 9.84 -0.40
N LEU A 60 -6.09 10.71 -0.98
CA LEU A 60 -5.63 11.64 -2.02
C LEU A 60 -4.49 12.53 -1.51
N ALA A 61 -4.63 13.07 -0.30
CA ALA A 61 -3.60 13.91 0.32
C ALA A 61 -2.34 13.10 0.66
N THR A 62 -2.51 11.87 1.14
CA THR A 62 -1.42 10.98 1.55
C THR A 62 -0.59 10.51 0.35
N VAL A 63 -1.25 10.04 -0.71
CA VAL A 63 -0.61 9.64 -1.97
C VAL A 63 0.09 10.84 -2.59
N THR A 64 -0.58 11.99 -2.70
CA THR A 64 0.03 13.21 -3.26
C THR A 64 1.28 13.64 -2.50
N THR A 65 1.23 13.58 -1.17
CA THR A 65 2.39 13.90 -0.31
C THR A 65 3.54 12.93 -0.53
N THR A 66 3.24 11.63 -0.59
CA THR A 66 4.22 10.58 -0.89
C THR A 66 4.89 10.82 -2.23
N ILE A 67 4.12 11.08 -3.29
CA ILE A 67 4.66 11.35 -4.63
C ILE A 67 5.55 12.59 -4.63
N LYS A 68 5.13 13.69 -3.97
CA LYS A 68 5.96 14.89 -3.84
C LYS A 68 7.32 14.59 -3.18
N GLN A 69 7.31 13.83 -2.08
CA GLN A 69 8.54 13.47 -1.37
C GLN A 69 9.49 12.63 -2.24
N VAL A 70 8.98 11.64 -2.98
CA VAL A 70 9.83 10.78 -3.81
C VAL A 70 10.33 11.52 -5.06
N PHE A 71 9.49 12.31 -5.72
CA PHE A 71 9.89 13.10 -6.90
C PHE A 71 10.87 14.22 -6.56
N PHE A 72 10.87 14.65 -5.30
CA PHE A 72 11.88 15.55 -4.79
C PHE A 72 13.28 14.90 -4.75
N LEU A 73 13.35 13.59 -4.48
CA LEU A 73 14.60 12.84 -4.43
C LEU A 73 15.07 12.38 -5.81
N TYR A 74 14.13 11.91 -6.62
CA TYR A 74 14.42 11.22 -7.87
C TYR A 74 13.88 12.01 -9.06
N PRO A 75 14.73 12.33 -10.06
CA PRO A 75 14.34 13.15 -11.20
C PRO A 75 13.59 12.33 -12.27
N PHE A 76 12.54 11.59 -11.91
CA PHE A 76 11.83 10.67 -12.83
C PHE A 76 11.35 11.34 -14.12
N ALA A 77 10.94 12.61 -14.05
CA ALA A 77 10.48 13.39 -15.21
C ALA A 77 11.53 13.54 -16.32
N LYS A 78 12.82 13.35 -16.01
CA LYS A 78 13.90 13.38 -17.01
C LYS A 78 14.05 12.06 -17.78
N TYR A 79 13.52 10.95 -17.24
CA TYR A 79 13.80 9.59 -17.72
C TYR A 79 12.56 8.79 -18.14
N HIS A 80 11.37 9.23 -17.75
CA HIS A 80 10.13 8.49 -17.96
C HIS A 80 9.03 9.42 -18.45
N GLU A 81 8.15 8.87 -19.28
CA GLU A 81 6.95 9.56 -19.78
C GLU A 81 5.80 9.42 -18.77
N PHE A 82 5.11 10.52 -18.48
CA PHE A 82 4.01 10.59 -17.48
C PHE A 82 4.32 9.92 -16.13
N PRO A 83 5.50 10.14 -15.52
CA PRO A 83 5.90 9.39 -14.34
C PRO A 83 5.00 9.69 -13.15
N LYS A 84 4.53 10.94 -13.04
CA LYS A 84 3.66 11.37 -11.94
C LYS A 84 2.32 10.63 -11.97
N ASP A 85 1.66 10.61 -13.13
CA ASP A 85 0.33 9.99 -13.26
C ASP A 85 0.39 8.48 -13.05
N LYS A 86 1.43 7.82 -13.60
CA LYS A 86 1.69 6.39 -13.37
C LYS A 86 1.95 6.08 -11.90
N CYS A 87 2.79 6.89 -11.25
CA CYS A 87 3.14 6.68 -9.85
C CYS A 87 1.94 6.93 -8.92
N VAL A 88 1.14 7.97 -9.17
CA VAL A 88 -0.11 8.21 -8.43
C VAL A 88 -1.03 7.00 -8.55
N ARG A 89 -1.26 6.50 -9.77
CA ARG A 89 -2.10 5.31 -9.99
C ARG A 89 -1.59 4.10 -9.21
N ASP A 90 -0.31 3.76 -9.36
CA ASP A 90 0.26 2.55 -8.77
C ASP A 90 0.27 2.60 -7.23
N VAL A 91 0.59 3.77 -6.66
CA VAL A 91 0.56 3.98 -5.20
C VAL A 91 -0.88 3.97 -4.66
N SER A 92 -1.83 4.57 -5.38
CA SER A 92 -3.26 4.46 -5.04
C SER A 92 -3.75 3.02 -5.09
N TYR A 93 -3.33 2.21 -6.07
CA TYR A 93 -3.68 0.78 -6.10
C TYR A 93 -3.12 0.04 -4.89
N VAL A 94 -1.87 0.29 -4.49
CA VAL A 94 -1.34 -0.33 -3.26
C VAL A 94 -2.18 0.04 -2.03
N SER A 95 -2.62 1.29 -1.91
CA SER A 95 -3.52 1.75 -0.84
C SER A 95 -4.90 1.06 -0.86
N VAL A 96 -5.56 1.03 -2.03
CA VAL A 96 -6.85 0.35 -2.24
C VAL A 96 -6.77 -1.14 -1.89
N TYR A 97 -5.80 -1.85 -2.44
CA TYR A 97 -5.70 -3.29 -2.25
C TYR A 97 -5.21 -3.66 -0.84
N ALA A 98 -4.41 -2.81 -0.17
CA ALA A 98 -4.11 -2.96 1.25
C ALA A 98 -5.38 -2.80 2.11
N THR A 99 -6.25 -1.85 1.77
CA THR A 99 -7.54 -1.64 2.45
C THR A 99 -8.47 -2.83 2.23
N HIS A 100 -8.54 -3.38 1.01
CA HIS A 100 -9.30 -4.60 0.74
C HIS A 100 -8.76 -5.81 1.50
N SER A 101 -7.43 -5.96 1.56
CA SER A 101 -6.79 -7.01 2.35
C SER A 101 -7.12 -6.91 3.83
N MET A 102 -7.17 -5.69 4.37
CA MET A 102 -7.59 -5.40 5.73
C MET A 102 -9.06 -5.79 5.94
N LEU A 103 -9.97 -5.42 5.04
CA LEU A 103 -11.38 -5.79 5.14
C LEU A 103 -11.59 -7.32 5.02
N MET A 104 -10.79 -8.03 4.21
CA MET A 104 -10.88 -9.49 4.14
C MET A 104 -10.16 -10.22 5.27
N ALA A 105 -9.31 -9.53 6.03
CA ALA A 105 -8.31 -10.12 6.92
C ALA A 105 -7.42 -11.17 6.21
N GLU A 106 -7.09 -10.92 4.94
CA GLU A 106 -6.35 -11.84 4.08
C GLU A 106 -5.13 -11.16 3.43
N PRO A 107 -3.97 -11.15 4.10
CA PRO A 107 -2.72 -10.61 3.55
C PRO A 107 -2.20 -11.40 2.33
N ASP A 108 -2.37 -12.72 2.32
CA ASP A 108 -1.91 -13.57 1.20
C ASP A 108 -2.63 -13.24 -0.10
N TRP A 109 -3.92 -12.89 -0.02
CA TRP A 109 -4.67 -12.43 -1.19
C TRP A 109 -4.05 -11.18 -1.80
N PHE A 110 -3.64 -10.21 -0.98
CA PHE A 110 -3.03 -8.97 -1.46
C PHE A 110 -1.67 -9.22 -2.12
N ARG A 111 -0.86 -10.07 -1.47
CA ARG A 111 0.41 -10.53 -2.01
C ARG A 111 0.24 -11.11 -3.41
N ASP A 112 -0.68 -12.05 -3.58
CA ASP A 112 -0.83 -12.80 -4.84
C ASP A 112 -1.58 -11.99 -5.90
N LYS A 113 -2.60 -11.21 -5.50
CA LYS A 113 -3.44 -10.41 -6.41
C LYS A 113 -2.70 -9.21 -7.00
N LEU A 114 -1.87 -8.51 -6.21
CA LEU A 114 -1.18 -7.29 -6.64
C LEU A 114 0.34 -7.35 -6.48
N LEU A 115 0.85 -7.63 -5.28
CA LEU A 115 2.23 -7.27 -4.93
C LEU A 115 3.29 -8.03 -5.72
N ILE A 116 3.09 -9.33 -6.00
CA ILE A 116 4.06 -10.12 -6.79
C ILE A 116 4.16 -9.58 -8.22
N TRP A 117 3.02 -9.30 -8.85
CA TRP A 117 2.97 -8.76 -10.21
C TRP A 117 3.53 -7.35 -10.28
N LEU A 118 3.13 -6.50 -9.33
CA LEU A 118 3.63 -5.13 -9.25
C LEU A 118 5.15 -5.10 -8.98
N LYS A 119 5.68 -5.97 -8.11
CA LYS A 119 7.13 -6.13 -7.91
C LYS A 119 7.82 -6.41 -9.24
N THR A 120 7.31 -7.37 -10.00
CA THR A 120 7.89 -7.79 -11.29
C THR A 120 7.93 -6.62 -12.27
N ILE A 121 6.84 -5.85 -12.35
CA ILE A 121 6.74 -4.67 -13.20
C ILE A 121 7.73 -3.59 -12.73
N LEU A 122 7.67 -3.21 -11.45
CA LEU A 122 8.49 -2.14 -10.89
C LEU A 122 9.99 -2.45 -11.03
N GLN A 123 10.41 -3.69 -10.80
CA GLN A 123 11.82 -4.08 -10.87
C GLN A 123 12.35 -4.27 -12.30
N ALA A 124 11.47 -4.33 -13.30
CA ALA A 124 11.87 -4.29 -14.71
C ALA A 124 12.23 -2.87 -15.18
N PHE A 125 11.81 -1.82 -14.46
CA PHE A 125 12.16 -0.43 -14.78
C PHE A 125 13.55 -0.05 -14.28
N SER A 126 14.21 0.82 -15.04
CA SER A 126 15.42 1.51 -14.61
C SER A 126 15.07 2.80 -13.89
N TYR A 127 15.31 2.88 -12.58
CA TYR A 127 15.11 4.11 -11.82
C TYR A 127 16.38 4.98 -11.81
N PRO A 128 16.24 6.32 -11.90
CA PRO A 128 17.38 7.22 -11.80
C PRO A 128 17.99 7.18 -10.40
N ALA A 129 19.26 7.59 -10.30
CA ALA A 129 19.86 7.94 -9.02
C ALA A 129 19.17 9.17 -8.42
N ARG A 130 19.34 9.40 -7.11
CA ARG A 130 18.89 10.65 -6.48
C ARG A 130 19.64 11.83 -7.08
N GLU A 131 18.97 12.97 -7.17
CA GLU A 131 19.62 14.20 -7.62
C GLU A 131 20.56 14.73 -6.52
N GLU A 132 21.84 14.87 -6.84
CA GLU A 132 22.82 15.47 -5.93
C GLU A 132 22.62 16.98 -5.90
N ARG A 133 22.47 17.54 -4.69
CA ARG A 133 22.33 18.98 -4.47
C ARG A 133 23.49 19.47 -3.59
N PRO A 134 24.32 20.40 -4.08
CA PRO A 134 25.44 20.91 -3.30
C PRO A 134 24.98 21.45 -1.93
N GLY A 135 25.61 20.96 -0.86
CA GLY A 135 25.35 21.43 0.51
C GLY A 135 24.09 20.84 1.17
N VAL A 136 23.39 19.90 0.53
CA VAL A 136 22.16 19.34 1.09
C VAL A 136 22.13 17.82 1.02
N THR A 137 21.85 17.16 2.15
CA THR A 137 21.62 15.71 2.15
C THR A 137 20.11 15.41 2.02
N PRO A 138 19.71 14.44 1.17
CA PRO A 138 18.33 13.99 1.04
C PRO A 138 17.61 13.70 2.37
N ALA A 139 18.33 13.17 3.37
CA ALA A 139 17.78 12.84 4.68
C ALA A 139 17.47 14.08 5.54
N GLN A 140 18.07 15.24 5.26
CA GLN A 140 17.82 16.47 6.01
C GLN A 140 16.58 17.24 5.52
N GLU A 141 16.13 17.02 4.28
CA GLU A 141 15.03 17.80 3.69
C GLU A 141 13.66 17.13 3.78
N LEU A 142 13.64 15.81 3.94
CA LEU A 142 12.40 15.06 3.98
C LEU A 142 12.10 14.52 5.38
N PRO A 143 10.81 14.41 5.74
CA PRO A 143 10.40 13.63 6.90
C PRO A 143 10.94 12.20 6.83
N TYR A 144 11.15 11.57 8.00
CA TYR A 144 11.61 10.18 8.13
C TYR A 144 13.02 9.94 7.54
N PRO A 145 14.07 10.61 8.06
CA PRO A 145 15.45 10.41 7.61
C PRO A 145 15.93 8.96 7.68
N GLU A 146 15.36 8.16 8.58
CA GLU A 146 15.59 6.73 8.71
C GLU A 146 15.23 5.94 7.44
N ILE A 147 14.17 6.34 6.71
CA ILE A 147 13.78 5.69 5.46
C ILE A 147 14.90 5.87 4.42
N THR A 148 15.37 7.11 4.25
CA THR A 148 16.42 7.41 3.28
C THR A 148 17.74 6.70 3.64
N ARG A 149 18.10 6.66 4.93
CA ARG A 149 19.28 5.91 5.42
C ARG A 149 19.17 4.41 5.16
N HIS A 150 18.00 3.80 5.37
CA HIS A 150 17.81 2.39 5.05
C HIS A 150 17.87 2.13 3.55
N ALA A 151 17.26 3.01 2.75
CA ALA A 151 17.35 2.91 1.29
C ALA A 151 18.79 2.94 0.78
N ASP A 152 19.70 3.65 1.45
CA ASP A 152 21.12 3.67 1.08
C ASP A 152 21.81 2.32 1.23
N THR A 153 21.29 1.43 2.09
CA THR A 153 21.80 0.06 2.25
C THR A 153 21.26 -0.90 1.19
N LEU A 154 20.23 -0.51 0.44
CA LEU A 154 19.63 -1.35 -0.60
C LEU A 154 20.34 -1.18 -1.95
N PRO A 155 20.29 -2.22 -2.82
CA PRO A 155 20.62 -2.11 -4.24
C PRO A 155 19.95 -0.90 -4.91
N LYS A 156 20.69 -0.20 -5.79
CA LYS A 156 20.22 1.05 -6.43
C LYS A 156 18.82 0.93 -7.05
N ARG A 157 18.54 -0.20 -7.71
CA ARG A 157 17.25 -0.48 -8.36
C ARG A 157 16.05 -0.57 -7.41
N GLN A 158 16.28 -0.86 -6.13
CA GLN A 158 15.23 -1.02 -5.12
C GLN A 158 14.96 0.25 -4.31
N ARG A 159 15.89 1.22 -4.30
CA ARG A 159 15.82 2.40 -3.41
C ARG A 159 14.57 3.24 -3.62
N ALA A 160 14.28 3.59 -4.87
CA ALA A 160 13.11 4.37 -5.22
C ALA A 160 11.80 3.65 -4.83
N ILE A 161 11.74 2.33 -5.04
CA ILE A 161 10.60 1.50 -4.67
C ILE A 161 10.41 1.50 -3.15
N TYR A 162 11.47 1.18 -2.40
CA TYR A 162 11.45 1.19 -0.94
C TYR A 162 11.03 2.55 -0.38
N GLU A 163 11.66 3.64 -0.83
CA GLU A 163 11.34 4.98 -0.33
C GLU A 163 9.90 5.38 -0.65
N THR A 164 9.34 4.92 -1.78
CA THR A 164 7.93 5.19 -2.11
C THR A 164 6.99 4.56 -1.09
N TYR A 165 7.10 3.24 -0.87
CA TYR A 165 6.13 2.54 -0.04
C TYR A 165 6.39 2.71 1.46
N ALA A 166 7.64 2.86 1.89
CA ALA A 166 7.94 3.18 3.29
C ALA A 166 7.42 4.57 3.66
N ARG A 167 7.52 5.55 2.76
CA ARG A 167 6.94 6.89 2.97
C ARG A 167 5.42 6.86 2.94
N LEU A 168 4.80 6.08 2.05
CA LEU A 168 3.35 5.87 2.05
C LEU A 168 2.86 5.39 3.43
N LEU A 169 3.52 4.36 3.98
CA LEU A 169 3.22 3.82 5.30
C LEU A 169 3.34 4.89 6.39
N MET A 170 4.45 5.63 6.41
CA MET A 170 4.67 6.65 7.43
C MET A 170 3.74 7.85 7.29
N ASN A 171 3.40 8.25 6.06
CA ASN A 171 2.43 9.32 5.81
C ASN A 171 1.04 8.91 6.29
N TYR A 172 0.60 7.65 6.08
CA TYR A 172 -0.64 7.14 6.67
C TYR A 172 -0.61 7.15 8.21
N LYS A 173 0.52 6.77 8.81
CA LYS A 173 0.69 6.81 10.27
C LYS A 173 0.45 8.20 10.87
N GLN A 174 0.73 9.29 10.14
CA GLN A 174 0.52 10.65 10.64
C GLN A 174 -0.94 11.10 10.60
N VAL A 175 -1.71 10.59 9.65
CA VAL A 175 -3.04 11.14 9.34
C VAL A 175 -4.18 10.26 9.82
N LEU A 176 -3.95 8.97 10.02
CA LEU A 176 -4.94 8.04 10.54
C LEU A 176 -4.96 8.03 12.06
N SER A 177 -6.12 7.67 12.63
CA SER A 177 -6.20 7.35 14.05
C SER A 177 -5.28 6.16 14.40
N PRO A 178 -4.78 6.06 15.65
CA PRO A 178 -3.94 4.94 16.06
C PRO A 178 -4.61 3.58 15.84
N GLN A 179 -5.93 3.50 16.00
CA GLN A 179 -6.71 2.28 15.78
C GLN A 179 -6.79 1.92 14.29
N ALA A 180 -7.14 2.88 13.43
CA ALA A 180 -7.19 2.65 11.99
C ALA A 180 -5.81 2.27 11.43
N PHE A 181 -4.75 2.97 11.87
CA PHE A 181 -3.39 2.65 11.47
C PHE A 181 -2.96 1.26 11.93
N ALA A 182 -3.30 0.84 13.17
CA ALA A 182 -2.97 -0.50 13.65
C ALA A 182 -3.59 -1.62 12.79
N LEU A 183 -4.78 -1.40 12.24
CA LEU A 183 -5.44 -2.34 11.33
C LEU A 183 -4.81 -2.32 9.92
N LEU A 184 -4.46 -1.16 9.40
CA LEU A 184 -3.90 -1.01 8.05
C LEU A 184 -2.41 -1.37 7.97
N GLN A 185 -1.64 -1.08 9.02
CA GLN A 185 -0.18 -1.15 9.04
C GLN A 185 0.37 -2.50 8.55
N PRO A 186 -0.13 -3.67 8.98
CA PRO A 186 0.41 -4.96 8.52
C PRO A 186 0.31 -5.13 7.01
N HIS A 187 -0.74 -4.58 6.38
CA HIS A 187 -0.97 -4.69 4.94
C HIS A 187 -0.04 -3.74 4.16
N LEU A 188 0.13 -2.50 4.63
CA LEU A 188 1.10 -1.58 4.02
C LEU A 188 2.55 -2.06 4.21
N GLN A 189 2.87 -2.63 5.38
CA GLN A 189 4.19 -3.19 5.63
C GLN A 189 4.50 -4.33 4.67
N LEU A 190 3.51 -5.18 4.37
CA LEU A 190 3.66 -6.23 3.36
C LEU A 190 4.02 -5.67 1.98
N ALA A 191 3.46 -4.52 1.59
CA ALA A 191 3.83 -3.85 0.35
C ALA A 191 5.29 -3.35 0.37
N VAL A 192 5.75 -2.78 1.49
CA VAL A 192 7.16 -2.37 1.67
C VAL A 192 8.09 -3.56 1.52
N ASP A 193 7.79 -4.65 2.24
CA ASP A 193 8.64 -5.84 2.30
C ASP A 193 8.72 -6.55 0.96
N ILE A 194 7.58 -6.67 0.25
CA ILE A 194 7.55 -7.40 -1.02
C ILE A 194 8.10 -6.57 -2.17
N LEU A 195 7.64 -5.33 -2.36
CA LEU A 195 7.96 -4.56 -3.58
C LEU A 195 9.44 -4.19 -3.65
N ALA A 196 10.08 -3.98 -2.50
CA ALA A 196 11.50 -3.62 -2.41
C ALA A 196 12.46 -4.81 -2.19
N SER A 197 11.97 -6.04 -2.00
CA SER A 197 12.82 -7.23 -1.80
C SER A 197 13.55 -7.68 -3.06
N GLU A 198 14.60 -8.51 -2.89
CA GLU A 198 15.31 -9.18 -4.00
C GLU A 198 14.44 -10.15 -4.81
#